data_AF-A0A9D8D028-F1
#
_entry.id   AF-A0A9D8D028-F1
#
_cell.length_a   1.000
_cell.length_b   1.000
_cell.length_c   1.000
_cell.angle_alpha   90.00
_cell.angle_beta   90.00
_cell.angle_gamma   90.00
#
_symmetry.space_group_name_H-M   'P 1'
#
loop_
_entity.id
_entity.type
_entity.pdbx_description
1 polymer ?
#
loop_
_entity_poly.entity_id
_entity_poly.type
_entity_poly.pdbx_seq_one_letter_code
_entity_poly.pdbx_strand_id
1 'polypeptide(L)'
;MSTRSQSGGAATVHLLTTLGVHLGHAGTYDYQRRGNRITGYTHLQQFRPISNINVGLLSQQAGLTLEETLSIAGKFASMFSSNADPRQPYGLDPLTLHYIKRGYEIGESGLYDRPPGQ
;
A
#
# COMPACT_ATOMS: atom_id res chain seq x y z
N MET A 1 -18.67 25.34 -26.08
CA MET A 1 -17.31 24.90 -25.75
C MET A 1 -17.08 25.12 -24.26
N SER A 2 -16.98 24.07 -23.46
CA SER A 2 -16.30 24.13 -22.16
C SER A 2 -15.85 22.72 -21.81
N THR A 3 -14.54 22.52 -21.91
CA THR A 3 -13.81 21.29 -21.61
C THR A 3 -13.53 21.23 -20.11
N ARG A 4 -13.84 20.09 -19.48
CA ARG A 4 -13.08 19.54 -18.34
C ARG A 4 -13.64 18.18 -17.94
N SER A 5 -13.01 17.13 -18.46
CA SER A 5 -13.06 15.78 -17.86
C SER A 5 -11.77 15.05 -18.21
N GLN A 6 -10.64 15.53 -17.68
CA GLN A 6 -9.33 14.87 -17.84
C GLN A 6 -8.44 14.89 -16.57
N SER A 7 -8.94 15.30 -15.39
CA SER A 7 -8.09 15.41 -14.19
C SER A 7 -8.07 14.17 -13.27
N GLY A 8 -9.07 13.29 -13.34
CA GLY A 8 -9.15 12.13 -12.43
C GLY A 8 -8.09 11.05 -12.69
N GLY A 9 -7.89 10.67 -13.96
CA GLY A 9 -6.96 9.59 -14.31
C GLY A 9 -5.48 9.92 -14.04
N ALA A 10 -5.06 11.16 -14.28
CA ALA A 10 -3.69 11.59 -14.01
C ALA A 10 -3.39 11.65 -12.50
N ALA A 11 -4.36 12.08 -11.69
CA ALA A 11 -4.23 12.10 -10.23
C ALA A 11 -4.12 10.68 -9.65
N THR A 12 -4.98 9.74 -10.09
CA THR A 12 -4.91 8.34 -9.65
C THR A 12 -3.59 7.67 -10.06
N VAL A 13 -3.09 7.90 -11.27
CA VAL A 13 -1.79 7.35 -11.71
C VAL A 13 -0.64 7.95 -10.90
N HIS A 14 -0.66 9.25 -10.65
CA HIS A 14 0.34 9.92 -9.82
C HIS A 14 0.33 9.40 -8.37
N LEU A 15 -0.87 9.20 -7.81
CA LEU A 15 -1.08 8.62 -6.49
C LEU A 15 -0.53 7.19 -6.40
N LEU A 16 -0.89 6.33 -7.36
CA LEU A 16 -0.40 4.95 -7.43
C LEU A 16 1.13 4.89 -7.62
N THR A 17 1.69 5.81 -8.41
CA THR A 17 3.15 5.91 -8.60
C THR A 17 3.83 6.34 -7.31
N THR A 18 3.28 7.33 -6.61
CA THR A 18 3.81 7.83 -5.33
C THR A 18 3.71 6.78 -4.23
N LEU A 19 2.57 6.07 -4.14
CA LEU A 19 2.40 4.93 -3.26
C LEU A 19 3.38 3.81 -3.62
N GLY A 20 3.59 3.51 -4.91
CA GLY A 20 4.57 2.54 -5.37
C GLY A 20 6.01 2.90 -5.00
N VAL A 21 6.39 4.18 -5.08
CA VAL A 21 7.72 4.67 -4.70
C VAL A 21 7.92 4.62 -3.19
N HIS A 22 6.89 4.86 -2.38
CA HIS A 22 7.03 4.87 -0.92
C HIS A 22 6.82 3.51 -0.27
N LEU A 23 5.91 2.69 -0.79
CA LEU A 23 5.47 1.41 -0.23
C LEU A 23 6.02 0.18 -0.96
N GLY A 24 6.53 0.37 -2.19
CA GLY A 24 7.13 -0.70 -2.98
C GLY A 24 8.50 -1.13 -2.44
N HIS A 25 9.12 -2.08 -3.13
CA HIS A 25 10.46 -2.55 -2.76
C HIS A 25 11.48 -1.43 -2.79
N ALA A 26 12.29 -1.34 -1.73
CA ALA A 26 13.24 -0.26 -1.51
C ALA A 26 12.60 1.14 -1.51
N GLY A 27 11.28 1.23 -1.29
CA GLY A 27 10.59 2.46 -1.06
C GLY A 27 10.89 3.04 0.33
N THR A 28 10.50 4.30 0.54
CA THR A 28 10.75 5.04 1.78
C THR A 28 10.33 4.30 3.05
N TYR A 29 9.31 3.45 2.98
CA TYR A 29 8.75 2.71 4.13
C TYR A 29 8.98 1.19 4.06
N ASP A 30 9.85 0.71 3.18
CA ASP A 30 10.24 -0.71 3.08
C ASP A 30 11.29 -1.09 4.15
N TYR A 31 10.93 -0.88 5.41
CA TYR A 31 11.77 -1.23 6.58
C TYR A 31 12.05 -2.73 6.69
N GLN A 32 11.24 -3.56 6.03
CA GLN A 32 11.37 -5.01 6.04
C GLN A 32 12.43 -5.52 5.04
N ARG A 33 13.13 -4.68 4.27
CA ARG A 33 14.19 -5.14 3.36
C ARG A 33 15.50 -4.42 3.59
N ARG A 34 16.58 -5.20 3.74
CA ARG A 34 17.96 -4.71 3.73
C ARG A 34 18.68 -5.27 2.51
N GLY A 35 19.38 -4.41 1.77
CA GLY A 35 20.10 -4.81 0.55
C GLY A 35 19.67 -3.97 -0.64
N ASN A 36 19.84 -4.50 -1.85
CA ASN A 36 19.49 -3.80 -3.08
C ASN A 36 19.11 -4.82 -4.17
N ARG A 37 18.61 -4.31 -5.30
CA ARG A 37 18.17 -5.15 -6.44
C ARG A 37 19.30 -5.98 -7.06
N ILE A 38 20.55 -5.54 -6.96
CA ILE A 38 21.72 -6.20 -7.57
C ILE A 38 22.19 -7.38 -6.73
N THR A 39 22.28 -7.19 -5.41
CA THR A 39 22.79 -8.21 -4.47
C THR A 39 21.68 -9.03 -3.80
N GLY A 40 20.42 -8.71 -4.07
CA GLY A 40 19.26 -9.28 -3.41
C GLY A 40 18.90 -8.57 -2.11
N TYR A 41 17.68 -8.85 -1.65
CA TYR A 41 17.13 -8.30 -0.40
C TYR A 41 17.09 -9.37 0.68
N THR A 42 17.57 -9.03 1.87
CA THR A 42 17.30 -9.78 3.10
C THR A 42 16.00 -9.26 3.71
N HIS A 43 15.05 -10.17 3.96
CA HIS A 43 13.78 -9.84 4.61
C HIS A 43 13.99 -9.77 6.13
N LEU A 44 13.77 -8.59 6.71
CA LEU A 44 13.76 -8.34 8.14
C LEU A 44 12.34 -8.56 8.68
N GLN A 45 12.01 -9.82 9.01
CA GLN A 45 10.66 -10.24 9.40
C GLN A 45 10.09 -9.43 10.57
N GLN A 46 10.93 -8.96 11.49
CA GLN A 46 10.54 -8.13 12.62
C GLN A 46 9.91 -6.78 12.23
N PHE A 47 10.22 -6.27 11.02
CA PHE A 47 9.66 -5.01 10.52
C PHE A 47 8.48 -5.21 9.56
N ARG A 48 8.15 -6.46 9.24
CA ARG A 48 6.98 -6.78 8.41
C ARG A 48 5.67 -6.20 8.96
N PRO A 49 5.40 -6.19 10.29
CA PRO A 49 4.20 -5.55 10.82
C PRO A 49 4.12 -4.06 10.48
N ILE A 50 5.18 -3.29 10.78
CA ILE A 50 5.16 -1.84 10.60
C ILE A 50 5.12 -1.42 9.13
N SER A 51 5.81 -2.15 8.24
CA SER A 51 5.73 -1.89 6.80
C SER A 51 4.30 -2.09 6.27
N ASN A 52 3.60 -3.14 6.70
CA ASN A 52 2.22 -3.39 6.27
C ASN A 52 1.21 -2.43 6.91
N ILE A 53 1.44 -1.98 8.15
CA ILE A 53 0.67 -0.88 8.77
C ILE A 53 0.79 0.38 7.93
N ASN A 54 1.99 0.75 7.46
CA ASN A 54 2.18 1.93 6.63
C ASN A 54 1.47 1.84 5.28
N VAL A 55 1.36 0.65 4.69
CA VAL A 55 0.56 0.45 3.47
C VAL A 55 -0.90 0.85 3.72
N GLY A 56 -1.50 0.37 4.81
CA GLY A 56 -2.87 0.71 5.17
C GLY A 56 -3.07 2.19 5.45
N LEU A 57 -2.20 2.75 6.29
CA LEU A 57 -2.27 4.16 6.73
C LEU A 57 -2.10 5.12 5.55
N LEU A 58 -1.06 4.94 4.74
CA LEU A 58 -0.75 5.87 3.65
C LEU A 58 -1.74 5.73 2.49
N SER A 59 -2.28 4.53 2.24
CA SER A 59 -3.34 4.34 1.25
C SER A 59 -4.64 5.03 1.68
N GLN A 60 -4.99 4.97 2.97
CA GLN A 60 -6.14 5.68 3.52
C GLN A 60 -5.97 7.20 3.39
N GLN A 61 -4.79 7.74 3.76
CA GLN A 61 -4.49 9.17 3.62
C GLN A 61 -4.46 9.63 2.15
N ALA A 62 -4.13 8.71 1.24
CA ALA A 62 -4.21 8.90 -0.20
C ALA A 62 -5.66 8.90 -0.72
N GLY A 63 -6.66 8.63 0.12
CA GLY A 63 -8.08 8.59 -0.25
C GLY A 63 -8.52 7.27 -0.90
N LEU A 64 -7.68 6.23 -0.85
CA LEU A 64 -8.09 4.90 -1.31
C LEU A 64 -9.03 4.28 -0.29
N THR A 65 -10.01 3.53 -0.79
CA THR A 65 -10.82 2.65 0.06
C THR A 65 -9.97 1.49 0.59
N LEU A 66 -10.45 0.85 1.66
CA LEU A 66 -9.81 -0.37 2.17
C LEU A 66 -9.77 -1.47 1.11
N GLU A 67 -10.82 -1.59 0.29
CA GLU A 67 -10.88 -2.61 -0.78
C GLU A 67 -9.84 -2.36 -1.87
N GLU A 68 -9.70 -1.12 -2.34
CA GLU A 68 -8.65 -0.75 -3.30
C GLU A 68 -7.26 -0.98 -2.73
N THR A 69 -7.05 -0.59 -1.46
CA THR A 69 -5.80 -0.78 -0.74
C THR A 69 -5.40 -2.26 -0.72
N LEU A 70 -6.32 -3.14 -0.32
CA LEU A 70 -6.07 -4.58 -0.24
C LEU A 70 -5.86 -5.21 -1.63
N SER A 71 -6.63 -4.79 -2.63
CA SER A 71 -6.50 -5.27 -4.01
C SER A 71 -5.14 -4.89 -4.63
N ILE A 72 -4.69 -3.64 -4.44
CA ILE A 72 -3.39 -3.17 -4.92
C ILE A 72 -2.26 -3.88 -4.17
N ALA A 73 -2.34 -3.98 -2.85
CA ALA A 73 -1.35 -4.69 -2.04
C ALA A 73 -1.24 -6.17 -2.44
N GLY A 74 -2.38 -6.81 -2.72
CA GLY A 74 -2.46 -8.17 -3.22
C GLY A 74 -1.76 -8.37 -4.56
N LYS A 75 -2.06 -7.52 -5.54
CA LYS A 75 -1.39 -7.51 -6.85
C LYS A 75 0.12 -7.28 -6.71
N PHE A 76 0.52 -6.36 -5.84
CA PHE A 76 1.94 -6.12 -5.59
C PHE A 76 2.61 -7.33 -4.94
N ALA A 77 1.94 -7.95 -3.96
CA ALA A 77 2.46 -9.13 -3.28
C ALA A 77 2.64 -10.29 -4.25
N SER A 78 1.67 -10.58 -5.12
CA SER A 78 1.77 -11.69 -6.08
C SER A 78 2.92 -11.55 -7.08
N MET A 79 3.26 -10.31 -7.47
CA MET A 79 4.34 -10.05 -8.41
C MET A 79 5.72 -10.02 -7.75
N PHE A 80 5.80 -9.58 -6.49
CA PHE A 80 7.07 -9.13 -5.93
C PHE A 80 7.33 -9.61 -4.50
N SER A 81 6.36 -10.10 -3.75
CA SER A 81 6.51 -10.40 -2.33
C SER A 81 6.29 -11.86 -1.98
N SER A 82 7.04 -12.37 -1.00
CA SER A 82 6.73 -13.64 -0.34
C SER A 82 5.49 -13.58 0.55
N ASN A 83 4.85 -12.41 0.66
CA ASN A 83 3.60 -12.21 1.40
C ASN A 83 2.34 -12.61 0.59
N ALA A 84 2.52 -13.10 -0.64
CA ALA A 84 1.43 -13.59 -1.45
C ALA A 84 0.91 -14.94 -0.95
N ASP A 85 -0.41 -15.07 -0.76
CA ASP A 85 -1.09 -16.36 -0.66
C ASP A 85 -2.32 -16.34 -1.57
N PRO A 86 -2.26 -16.96 -2.77
CA PRO A 86 -3.33 -16.90 -3.75
C PRO A 86 -4.63 -17.59 -3.29
N ARG A 87 -4.61 -18.34 -2.18
CA ARG A 87 -5.79 -19.01 -1.61
C ARG A 87 -6.55 -18.12 -0.62
N GLN A 88 -5.99 -16.97 -0.26
CA GLN A 88 -6.57 -16.04 0.70
C GLN A 88 -7.25 -14.85 -0.01
N PRO A 89 -8.18 -14.16 0.66
CA PRO A 89 -8.76 -12.92 0.14
C PRO A 89 -7.68 -11.93 -0.29
N TYR A 90 -7.87 -11.33 -1.47
CA TYR A 90 -6.92 -10.41 -2.11
C TYR A 90 -5.54 -11.01 -2.42
N GLY A 91 -5.32 -12.32 -2.27
CA GLY A 91 -4.03 -12.94 -2.53
C GLY A 91 -2.96 -12.62 -1.48
N LEU A 92 -3.36 -12.18 -0.28
CA LEU A 92 -2.47 -11.79 0.81
C LEU A 92 -2.48 -12.83 1.92
N ASP A 93 -1.31 -13.16 2.47
CA ASP A 93 -1.28 -14.00 3.65
C ASP A 93 -1.99 -13.32 4.86
N PRO A 94 -2.54 -14.10 5.81
CA PRO A 94 -3.41 -13.56 6.84
C PRO A 94 -2.79 -12.48 7.74
N LEU A 95 -1.48 -12.57 8.03
CA LEU A 95 -0.81 -11.59 8.87
C LEU A 95 -0.61 -10.26 8.12
N THR A 96 -0.27 -10.33 6.85
CA THR A 96 -0.16 -9.13 5.99
C THR A 96 -1.51 -8.44 5.89
N LEU A 97 -2.59 -9.20 5.64
CA LEU A 97 -3.96 -8.68 5.61
C LEU A 97 -4.34 -7.99 6.92
N HIS A 98 -4.03 -8.60 8.06
CA HIS A 98 -4.30 -8.05 9.38
C HIS A 98 -3.61 -6.69 9.60
N TYR A 99 -2.31 -6.59 9.31
CA TYR A 99 -1.57 -5.35 9.55
C TYR A 99 -1.96 -4.22 8.59
N ILE A 100 -2.30 -4.51 7.33
CA ILE A 100 -2.81 -3.50 6.40
C ILE A 100 -4.16 -2.95 6.91
N LYS A 101 -5.07 -3.83 7.32
CA LYS A 101 -6.36 -3.40 7.93
C LYS A 101 -6.12 -2.53 9.16
N ARG A 102 -5.20 -2.94 10.03
CA ARG A 102 -4.89 -2.18 11.24
C ARG A 102 -4.33 -0.79 10.93
N GLY A 103 -3.46 -0.66 9.94
CA GLY A 103 -2.95 0.63 9.48
C GLY A 103 -4.04 1.54 8.93
N TYR A 104 -4.97 0.97 8.16
CA TYR A 104 -6.12 1.70 7.62
C TYR A 104 -7.03 2.22 8.75
N GLU A 105 -7.35 1.37 9.74
CA GLU A 105 -8.11 1.75 10.94
C GLU A 105 -7.43 2.85 11.77
N ILE A 106 -6.09 2.83 11.87
CA ILE A 106 -5.32 3.91 12.51
C ILE A 106 -5.56 5.23 11.77
N GLY A 107 -5.57 5.23 10.45
CA GLY A 107 -5.94 6.41 9.64
C GLY A 107 -7.36 6.90 9.93
N GLU A 108 -8.32 5.98 10.02
CA GLU A 108 -9.74 6.32 10.30
C GLU A 108 -9.98 6.81 11.74
N SER A 109 -9.15 6.38 12.71
CA SER A 109 -9.27 6.79 14.12
C SER A 109 -8.44 8.05 14.47
N GLY A 110 -7.61 8.53 13.54
CA GLY A 110 -6.66 9.61 13.75
C GLY A 110 -7.15 10.99 13.30
N LEU A 111 -6.57 12.03 13.92
CA LEU A 111 -6.75 13.49 13.76
C LEU A 111 -6.57 14.08 12.34
N TYR A 112 -6.40 13.28 11.30
CA TYR A 112 -6.20 13.75 9.94
C TYR A 112 -7.50 13.58 9.18
N ASP A 113 -8.22 14.69 8.99
CA ASP A 113 -9.45 14.73 8.23
C ASP A 113 -9.28 13.96 6.91
N ARG A 114 -10.24 13.09 6.61
CA ARG A 114 -10.37 12.47 5.29
C ARG A 114 -10.31 13.60 4.25
N PRO A 115 -9.59 13.45 3.12
CA PRO A 115 -9.76 14.38 2.01
C PRO A 115 -11.26 14.49 1.69
N PRO A 116 -11.84 15.70 1.62
CA PRO A 116 -13.26 15.84 1.33
C PRO A 116 -13.60 15.11 0.03
N GLY A 117 -14.70 14.33 0.09
CA GLY A 117 -15.00 13.21 -0.79
C GLY A 117 -14.89 13.45 -2.30
N GLN A 118 -14.55 12.38 -3.00
CA GLN A 118 -14.96 12.14 -4.39
C GLN A 118 -16.30 11.41 -4.41
#